data_AF-A0A7X9FJ87-F1
#
_entry.id   AF-A0A7X9FJ87-F1
#
_cell.length_a   1.000
_cell.length_b   1.000
_cell.length_c   1.000
_cell.angle_alpha   90.00
_cell.angle_beta   90.00
_cell.angle_gamma   90.00
#
_symmetry.space_group_name_H-M   'P 1'
#
loop_
_entity.id
_entity.type
_entity.pdbx_description
1 polymer ?
#
loop_
_entity_poly.entity_id
_entity_poly.type
_entity_poly.pdbx_seq_one_letter_code
_entity_poly.pdbx_strand_id
1 'polypeptide(L)'
;MTGPIETARDYFLTELRFPEEEIEEILALGRRALSQGLGGVVSALGTGDARRVSEQAHLVKGILRNMGLFDPGRIARRVEELAEA
;
A
#
# COMPACT_ATOMS: atom_id res chain seq x y z
N MET A 1 14.64 -2.67 -14.57
CA MET A 1 13.49 -2.82 -13.65
C MET A 1 12.87 -1.44 -13.53
N THR A 2 11.59 -1.30 -13.88
CA THR A 2 10.81 -0.10 -13.54
C THR A 2 10.66 -0.06 -12.03
N GLY A 3 10.81 1.12 -11.43
CA GLY A 3 10.62 1.32 -10.01
C GLY A 3 9.14 1.29 -9.63
N PRO A 4 8.83 1.33 -8.31
CA PRO A 4 7.45 1.30 -7.82
C PRO A 4 6.62 2.49 -8.31
N ILE A 5 7.23 3.66 -8.49
CA ILE A 5 6.52 4.85 -8.99
C ILE A 5 6.17 4.69 -10.47
N GLU A 6 7.11 4.24 -11.31
CA GLU A 6 6.80 3.99 -12.72
C GLU A 6 5.74 2.88 -12.85
N THR A 7 5.83 1.81 -12.06
CA THR A 7 4.84 0.73 -12.06
C THR A 7 3.44 1.25 -11.71
N ALA A 8 3.32 2.10 -10.69
CA ALA A 8 2.03 2.67 -10.29
C ALA A 8 1.49 3.65 -11.33
N ARG A 9 2.37 4.48 -11.92
CA ARG A 9 2.00 5.39 -13.02
C ARG A 9 1.47 4.62 -14.22
N ASP A 10 2.19 3.59 -14.65
CA ASP A 10 1.81 2.73 -15.78
C ASP A 10 0.46 2.06 -15.50
N TYR A 11 0.27 1.51 -14.30
CA TYR A 11 -1.02 0.91 -13.90
C TYR A 11 -2.18 1.91 -13.96
N PHE A 12 -1.99 3.14 -13.49
CA PHE A 12 -3.01 4.18 -13.56
C PHE A 12 -3.32 4.61 -15.01
N LEU A 13 -2.30 4.73 -15.86
CA LEU A 13 -2.46 5.10 -17.27
C LEU A 13 -3.10 3.99 -18.10
N THR A 14 -2.62 2.75 -17.97
CA THR A 14 -2.97 1.66 -18.89
C THR A 14 -4.17 0.86 -18.43
N GLU A 15 -4.17 0.45 -17.16
CA GLU A 15 -5.20 -0.44 -16.62
C GLU A 15 -6.43 0.34 -16.16
N LEU A 16 -6.22 1.43 -15.41
CA LEU A 16 -7.33 2.23 -14.87
C LEU A 16 -7.75 3.39 -15.76
N ARG A 17 -6.93 3.77 -16.75
CA ARG A 17 -7.20 4.83 -17.73
C ARG A 17 -7.50 6.18 -17.07
N PHE A 18 -6.78 6.51 -16.00
CA PHE A 18 -6.85 7.84 -15.40
C PHE A 18 -6.29 8.91 -16.35
N PRO A 19 -6.84 10.14 -16.33
CA PRO A 19 -6.23 11.28 -17.01
C PRO A 19 -4.81 11.52 -16.48
N GLU A 20 -3.84 11.78 -17.38
CA GLU A 20 -2.44 11.93 -17.00
C GLU A 20 -2.23 13.07 -16.00
N GLU A 21 -3.05 14.12 -16.10
CA GLU A 21 -3.04 15.28 -15.20
C GLU A 21 -3.45 14.95 -13.75
N GLU A 22 -4.22 13.89 -13.51
CA GLU A 22 -4.67 13.48 -12.18
C GLU A 22 -3.67 12.52 -11.48
N ILE A 23 -2.84 11.84 -12.26
CA ILE A 23 -2.01 10.73 -11.78
C ILE A 23 -0.97 11.19 -10.74
N GLU A 24 -0.36 12.36 -10.93
CA GLU A 24 0.63 12.87 -9.98
C GLU A 24 0.00 13.17 -8.61
N GLU A 25 -1.25 13.65 -8.58
CA GLU A 25 -1.99 13.87 -7.34
C GLU A 25 -2.33 12.53 -6.66
N ILE A 26 -2.82 11.56 -7.42
CA ILE A 26 -3.15 10.21 -6.92
C ILE A 26 -1.89 9.53 -6.37
N LEU A 27 -0.75 9.61 -7.07
CA LEU A 27 0.53 9.07 -6.62
C LEU A 27 1.00 9.76 -5.34
N ALA A 28 0.85 11.07 -5.22
CA ALA A 28 1.19 11.80 -4.01
C ALA A 28 0.32 11.39 -2.82
N LEU A 29 -0.99 11.22 -3.03
CA LEU A 29 -1.93 10.74 -2.02
C LEU A 29 -1.59 9.30 -1.59
N GLY A 30 -1.38 8.41 -2.55
CA GLY A 30 -1.00 7.02 -2.32
C GLY A 30 0.31 6.91 -1.52
N ARG A 31 1.33 7.71 -1.86
CA ARG A 31 2.59 7.76 -1.12
C ARG A 31 2.39 8.18 0.33
N ARG A 32 1.60 9.24 0.59
CA ARG A 32 1.29 9.71 1.95
C ARG A 32 0.54 8.66 2.76
N ALA A 33 -0.49 8.06 2.17
CA ALA A 33 -1.29 7.02 2.81
C ALA A 33 -0.43 5.79 3.13
N LEU A 34 0.45 5.38 2.21
CA LEU A 34 1.36 4.26 2.42
C LEU A 34 2.35 4.55 3.56
N SER A 35 2.95 5.74 3.60
CA SER A 35 3.84 6.13 4.71
C SER A 35 3.12 6.12 6.06
N GLN A 36 1.88 6.61 6.12
CA GLN A 36 1.07 6.59 7.34
C GLN A 36 0.72 5.16 7.77
N GLY A 37 0.25 4.32 6.84
CA GLY A 37 -0.09 2.92 7.13
C GLY A 37 1.11 2.12 7.61
N LEU A 38 2.27 2.26 6.95
CA LEU A 38 3.52 1.61 7.38
C LEU A 38 3.97 2.10 8.76
N GLY A 39 3.86 3.41 9.04
CA GLY A 39 4.12 3.95 10.38
C GLY A 39 3.17 3.35 11.44
N GLY A 40 1.91 3.14 11.08
CA GLY A 40 0.92 2.44 11.89
C GLY A 40 1.31 0.98 12.20
N VAL A 41 1.74 0.22 11.19
CA VAL A 41 2.24 -1.16 11.37
C VAL A 41 3.43 -1.19 12.32
N VAL A 42 4.44 -0.32 12.10
CA VAL A 42 5.64 -0.27 12.95
C VAL A 42 5.28 0.08 14.40
N SER A 43 4.39 1.06 14.59
CA SER A 43 3.92 1.44 15.93
C SER A 43 3.19 0.28 16.62
N ALA A 44 2.31 -0.44 15.92
CA ALA A 44 1.56 -1.55 16.48
C ALA A 44 2.45 -2.75 16.83
N LEU A 45 3.47 -3.03 16.00
CA LEU A 45 4.50 -4.02 16.31
C LEU A 45 5.27 -3.64 17.58
N GLY A 46 5.64 -2.37 17.74
CA GLY A 46 6.35 -1.87 18.92
C GLY A 46 5.55 -2.02 20.23
N THR A 47 4.22 -2.06 20.16
CA THR A 47 3.34 -2.26 21.33
C THR A 47 2.86 -3.71 21.49
N GLY A 48 3.21 -4.61 20.57
CA GLY A 48 2.72 -6.00 20.57
C GLY A 48 1.21 -6.14 20.34
N ASP A 49 0.57 -5.12 19.75
CA ASP A 49 -0.88 -5.13 19.51
C ASP A 49 -1.19 -5.79 18.17
N ALA A 50 -1.36 -7.12 18.19
CA ALA A 50 -1.60 -7.93 17.00
C ALA A 50 -2.83 -7.48 16.20
N ARG A 51 -3.92 -7.07 16.88
CA ARG A 51 -5.12 -6.56 16.22
C ARG A 51 -4.79 -5.31 15.40
N ARG A 52 -4.08 -4.34 15.98
CA ARG A 52 -3.67 -3.14 15.25
C ARG A 52 -2.69 -3.46 14.13
N VAL A 53 -1.82 -4.46 14.28
CA VAL A 53 -0.96 -4.92 13.19
C VAL A 53 -1.79 -5.40 12.01
N SER A 54 -2.80 -6.27 12.23
CA SER A 54 -3.70 -6.74 11.17
C SER A 54 -4.43 -5.58 10.50
N GLU A 55 -5.06 -4.68 11.28
CA GLU A 55 -5.78 -3.53 10.73
C GLU A 55 -4.91 -2.63 9.85
N GLN A 56 -3.70 -2.30 10.30
CA GLN A 56 -2.77 -1.46 9.54
C GLN A 56 -2.21 -2.18 8.32
N ALA A 57 -1.93 -3.47 8.42
CA ALA A 57 -1.49 -4.30 7.28
C ALA A 57 -2.59 -4.42 6.22
N HIS A 58 -3.86 -4.55 6.62
CA HIS A 58 -5.01 -4.54 5.71
C HIS A 58 -5.11 -3.24 4.91
N LEU A 59 -4.94 -2.09 5.57
CA LEU A 59 -4.91 -0.78 4.92
C LEU A 59 -3.76 -0.66 3.92
N VAL A 60 -2.54 -1.02 4.35
CA VAL A 60 -1.34 -1.00 3.49
C VAL A 60 -1.52 -1.89 2.26
N LYS A 61 -2.07 -3.10 2.43
CA LYS A 61 -2.41 -4.01 1.33
C LYS A 61 -3.37 -3.35 0.33
N GLY A 62 -4.43 -2.71 0.81
CA GLY A 62 -5.40 -2.01 -0.04
C GLY A 62 -4.74 -0.91 -0.87
N ILE A 63 -3.94 -0.06 -0.23
CA ILE A 63 -3.22 1.04 -0.89
C ILE A 63 -2.29 0.49 -1.99
N LEU A 64 -1.46 -0.49 -1.67
CA LEU A 64 -0.51 -1.08 -2.61
C LEU A 64 -1.22 -1.70 -3.82
N ARG A 65 -2.31 -2.44 -3.62
CA ARG A 65 -3.06 -3.06 -4.72
C ARG A 65 -3.78 -2.01 -5.59
N ASN A 66 -4.30 -0.95 -4.98
CA ASN A 66 -4.91 0.15 -5.74
C ASN A 66 -3.87 0.90 -6.59
N MET A 67 -2.59 0.86 -6.20
CA MET A 67 -1.47 1.42 -6.97
C MET A 67 -0.84 0.41 -7.95
N GLY A 68 -1.43 -0.77 -8.18
CA GLY A 68 -0.85 -1.80 -9.05
C GLY A 68 0.40 -2.49 -8.48
N LEU A 69 0.77 -2.21 -7.22
CA LEU A 69 1.92 -2.79 -6.53
C LEU A 69 1.54 -4.14 -5.89
N PHE A 70 1.14 -5.09 -6.72
CA PHE A 70 0.58 -6.37 -6.26
C PHE A 70 1.57 -7.19 -5.42
N ASP A 71 2.86 -7.17 -5.75
CA ASP A 71 3.89 -7.93 -5.04
C ASP A 71 4.11 -7.43 -3.62
N PRO A 72 4.37 -6.13 -3.41
CA PRO A 72 4.29 -5.53 -2.07
C PRO A 72 2.95 -5.80 -1.38
N GLY A 73 1.83 -5.74 -2.11
CA GLY A 73 0.51 -6.04 -1.57
C GLY A 73 0.36 -7.48 -1.05
N ARG A 74 1.02 -8.46 -1.68
CA ARG A 74 1.08 -9.84 -1.19
C ARG A 74 1.85 -9.94 0.13
N ILE A 75 2.92 -9.16 0.30
CA ILE A 75 3.68 -9.11 1.56
C ILE A 75 2.81 -8.51 2.68
N ALA A 76 2.12 -7.39 2.41
CA ALA A 76 1.22 -6.77 3.38
C ALA A 76 0.10 -7.73 3.83
N ARG A 77 -0.47 -8.48 2.88
CA ARG A 77 -1.42 -9.57 3.19
C ARG A 77 -0.81 -10.64 4.10
N ARG A 78 0.46 -11.02 3.88
CA ARG A 78 1.12 -12.01 4.74
C ARG A 78 1.28 -11.50 6.17
N VAL A 79 1.58 -10.22 6.35
CA VAL A 79 1.67 -9.59 7.68
C VAL A 79 0.30 -9.59 8.36
N GLU A 80 -0.77 -9.24 7.64
CA GLU A 80 -2.16 -9.31 8.12
C GLU A 80 -2.51 -10.73 8.60
N GLU A 81 -2.30 -11.75 7.76
CA GLU A 81 -2.56 -13.16 8.09
C GLU A 81 -1.76 -13.66 9.30
N LEU A 82 -0.51 -13.20 9.46
CA LEU A 82 0.33 -13.58 10.60
C LEU A 82 -0.11 -12.93 11.92
N ALA A 83 -0.75 -11.76 11.85
CA ALA A 83 -1.25 -11.07 13.02
C ALA A 83 -2.63 -11.58 13.48
N GLU A 84 -3.34 -12.31 12.61
CA GLU A 84 -4.63 -12.95 12.92
C GLU A 84 -4.50 -14.38 13.47
N ALA A 85 -3.31 -14.99 13.33
CA ALA A 85 -3.01 -16.35 13.79
C ALA A 85 -2.63 -16.40 15.27
#